data_AF-A0A2W4WG92-F1
#
_entry.id   AF-A0A2W4WG92-F1
#
_cell.length_a   1.000
_cell.length_b   1.000
_cell.length_c   1.000
_cell.angle_alpha   90.00
_cell.angle_beta   90.00
_cell.angle_gamma   90.00
#
_symmetry.space_group_name_H-M   'P 1'
#
loop_
_entity.id
_entity.type
_entity.pdbx_description
1 polymer ?
#
loop_
_entity_poly.entity_id
_entity_poly.type
_entity_poly.pdbx_seq_one_letter_code
_entity_poly.pdbx_strand_id
1 'polypeptide(L)'
;MPLSIDEKLLATLRNYSKVTVPKGTRVFHGSLATGPHIDVSNKRLTGSRKWVSQDPQYAVDYAYLDDPGDKHAKLLWVCELKHDLPALAGSQYALSSTVAWGASFPSRFPNEFADYARLIIPGTGPRALCDHPMPSKPIGAPIYREILVSDPLHALEVVTIIELSGSKDAARAMASLRYPTI
;
A
#
# COMPACT_ATOMS: atom_id res chain seq x y z
N MET A 1 -6.25 -21.56 13.82
CA MET A 1 -7.72 -21.37 13.94
C MET A 1 -8.15 -20.44 12.82
N PRO A 2 -9.20 -20.75 12.04
CA PRO A 2 -9.74 -19.79 11.07
C PRO A 2 -10.15 -18.52 11.82
N LEU A 3 -9.75 -17.35 11.32
CA LEU A 3 -10.21 -16.08 11.86
C LEU A 3 -11.74 -16.03 11.73
N SER A 4 -12.42 -15.74 12.83
CA SER A 4 -13.86 -15.43 12.79
C SER A 4 -14.00 -14.13 12.02
N ILE A 5 -14.66 -14.17 10.87
CA ILE A 5 -15.01 -12.98 10.10
C ILE A 5 -15.96 -12.11 10.94
N ASP A 6 -15.63 -10.82 11.08
CA ASP A 6 -16.52 -9.84 11.67
C ASP A 6 -17.54 -9.40 10.62
N GLU A 7 -18.80 -9.82 10.77
CA GLU A 7 -19.88 -9.54 9.82
C GLU A 7 -20.17 -8.03 9.68
N LYS A 8 -19.96 -7.23 10.74
CA LYS A 8 -20.18 -5.78 10.68
C LYS A 8 -19.10 -5.13 9.82
N LEU A 9 -17.84 -5.50 10.02
CA LEU A 9 -16.73 -5.05 9.17
C LEU A 9 -16.94 -5.48 7.71
N LEU A 10 -17.30 -6.75 7.49
CA LEU A 10 -17.56 -7.27 6.15
C LEU A 10 -18.67 -6.49 5.44
N ALA A 11 -19.78 -6.19 6.15
CA ALA A 11 -20.87 -5.39 5.61
C ALA A 11 -20.43 -3.96 5.26
N THR A 12 -19.61 -3.31 6.10
CA THR A 12 -19.08 -1.98 5.80
C THR A 12 -18.17 -2.00 4.57
N LEU A 13 -17.25 -2.97 4.47
CA LEU A 13 -16.36 -3.10 3.32
C LEU A 13 -17.14 -3.37 2.02
N ARG A 14 -18.27 -4.08 2.06
CA ARG A 14 -19.14 -4.30 0.89
C ARG A 14 -19.71 -3.00 0.32
N ASN A 15 -19.83 -1.95 1.14
CA ASN A 15 -20.31 -0.64 0.73
C ASN A 15 -19.22 0.23 0.10
N TYR A 16 -17.95 -0.20 0.11
CA TYR A 16 -16.89 0.52 -0.59
C TYR A 16 -17.04 0.36 -2.10
N SER A 17 -16.64 1.40 -2.83
CA SER A 17 -16.64 1.38 -4.28
C SER A 17 -15.68 0.32 -4.78
N LYS A 18 -16.12 -0.53 -5.70
CA LYS A 18 -15.22 -1.49 -6.37
C LYS A 18 -14.54 -0.77 -7.53
N VAL A 19 -13.22 -0.80 -7.54
CA VAL A 19 -12.40 -0.18 -8.59
C VAL A 19 -11.35 -1.19 -9.06
N THR A 20 -10.63 -0.84 -10.12
CA THR A 20 -9.49 -1.62 -10.61
C THR A 20 -8.30 -0.69 -10.71
N VAL A 21 -7.17 -1.09 -10.13
CA VAL A 21 -5.89 -0.41 -10.38
C VAL A 21 -5.26 -1.08 -11.62
N PRO A 22 -5.06 -0.36 -12.72
CA PRO A 22 -4.63 -0.98 -13.98
C PRO A 22 -3.25 -1.62 -13.90
N LYS A 23 -3.03 -2.68 -14.69
CA LYS A 23 -1.71 -3.25 -14.95
C LYS A 23 -0.73 -2.16 -15.38
N GLY A 24 0.53 -2.28 -14.95
CA GLY A 24 1.59 -1.32 -15.26
C GLY A 24 1.49 -0.01 -14.47
N THR A 25 0.47 0.14 -13.60
CA THR A 25 0.44 1.28 -12.67
C THR A 25 1.68 1.25 -11.80
N ARG A 26 2.42 2.36 -11.82
CA ARG A 26 3.59 2.56 -10.98
C ARG A 26 3.17 2.90 -9.56
N VAL A 27 3.75 2.20 -8.60
CA VAL A 27 3.55 2.39 -7.17
C VAL A 27 4.87 2.33 -6.42
N PHE A 28 4.90 2.92 -5.24
CA PHE A 28 6.10 3.14 -4.46
C PHE A 28 5.93 2.58 -3.05
N HIS A 29 6.97 1.94 -2.52
CA HIS A 29 7.02 1.53 -1.11
C HIS A 29 8.23 2.18 -0.46
N GLY A 30 8.03 2.88 0.66
CA GLY A 30 9.10 3.37 1.50
C GLY A 30 9.39 2.40 2.63
N SER A 31 10.66 2.10 2.88
CA SER A 31 11.05 1.27 4.01
C SER A 31 12.47 1.58 4.49
N LEU A 32 12.79 1.13 5.69
CA LEU A 32 14.19 0.90 6.06
C LEU A 32 14.71 -0.37 5.37
N ALA A 33 16.01 -0.45 5.11
CA ALA A 33 16.65 -1.66 4.58
C ALA A 33 16.55 -2.87 5.53
N THR A 34 16.36 -2.62 6.82
CA THR A 34 16.12 -3.62 7.87
C THR A 34 14.63 -3.87 8.15
N GLY A 35 13.74 -3.24 7.37
CA GLY A 35 12.30 -3.39 7.55
C GLY A 35 11.84 -4.84 7.41
N PRO A 36 10.70 -5.22 8.01
CA PRO A 36 10.19 -6.57 7.89
C PRO A 36 9.66 -6.85 6.47
N HIS A 37 9.75 -8.13 6.08
CA HIS A 37 9.15 -8.65 4.85
C HIS A 37 9.64 -7.95 3.57
N ILE A 38 10.94 -7.66 3.51
CA ILE A 38 11.63 -7.22 2.30
C ILE A 38 12.86 -8.09 2.10
N ASP A 39 13.26 -8.25 0.85
CA ASP A 39 14.49 -8.93 0.45
C ASP A 39 15.15 -8.07 -0.62
N VAL A 40 16.08 -7.22 -0.16
CA VAL A 40 16.77 -6.24 -1.00
C VAL A 40 17.61 -6.93 -2.06
N SER A 41 18.34 -7.98 -1.69
CA SER A 41 19.24 -8.72 -2.57
C SER A 41 18.51 -9.35 -3.76
N ASN A 42 17.30 -9.89 -3.53
CA ASN A 42 16.50 -10.50 -4.59
C ASN A 42 15.43 -9.55 -5.16
N LYS A 43 15.38 -8.28 -4.72
CA LYS A 43 14.36 -7.29 -5.10
C LYS A 43 12.92 -7.79 -4.88
N ARG A 44 12.61 -8.31 -3.69
CA ARG A 44 11.27 -8.84 -3.37
C ARG A 44 10.64 -8.11 -2.20
N LEU A 45 9.38 -7.72 -2.38
CA LEU A 45 8.48 -7.36 -1.28
C LEU A 45 7.71 -8.63 -0.88
N THR A 46 7.95 -9.12 0.34
CA THR A 46 7.37 -10.37 0.84
C THR A 46 6.27 -10.10 1.87
N GLY A 47 5.78 -11.16 2.53
CA GLY A 47 4.69 -11.09 3.51
C GLY A 47 3.31 -11.24 2.86
N SER A 48 2.26 -11.24 3.68
CA SER A 48 0.88 -11.39 3.21
C SER A 48 0.30 -10.11 2.60
N ARG A 49 0.94 -8.95 2.84
CA ARG A 49 0.46 -7.63 2.44
C ARG A 49 1.57 -6.59 2.40
N LYS A 50 1.39 -5.53 1.61
CA LYS A 50 2.21 -4.31 1.63
C LYS A 50 1.38 -3.05 1.39
N TRP A 51 1.74 -1.98 2.08
CA TRP A 51 1.30 -0.64 1.72
C TRP A 51 2.24 -0.08 0.67
N VAL A 52 1.66 0.36 -0.44
CA VAL A 52 2.32 1.09 -1.51
C VAL A 52 1.56 2.39 -1.78
N SER A 53 2.15 3.31 -2.53
CA SER A 53 1.59 4.63 -2.82
C SER A 53 1.74 4.94 -4.31
N GLN A 54 0.79 5.63 -4.93
CA GLN A 54 1.02 6.25 -6.24
C GLN A 54 1.70 7.63 -6.12
N ASP A 55 1.76 8.20 -4.92
CA ASP A 55 2.52 9.40 -4.57
C ASP A 55 3.93 9.00 -4.06
N PRO A 56 5.00 9.24 -4.83
CA PRO A 56 6.35 8.85 -4.44
C PRO A 56 6.88 9.68 -3.25
N GLN A 57 6.44 10.93 -3.08
CA GLN A 57 6.86 11.73 -1.91
C GLN A 57 6.27 11.15 -0.63
N TYR A 58 5.01 10.69 -0.70
CA TYR A 58 4.35 10.05 0.41
C TYR A 58 5.01 8.70 0.78
N ALA A 59 5.45 7.92 -0.20
CA ALA A 59 6.26 6.74 0.06
C ALA A 59 7.61 7.10 0.72
N VAL A 60 8.26 8.20 0.31
CA VAL A 60 9.47 8.69 1.01
C VAL A 60 9.15 9.02 2.47
N ASP A 61 8.05 9.72 2.77
CA ASP A 61 7.67 10.04 4.15
C ASP A 61 7.61 8.78 5.03
N TYR A 62 7.09 7.67 4.50
CA TYR A 62 7.06 6.37 5.17
C TYR A 62 8.44 5.77 5.45
N ALA A 63 9.41 5.93 4.54
CA ALA A 63 10.78 5.44 4.75
C ALA A 63 11.48 6.16 5.92
N TYR A 64 11.04 7.36 6.27
CA TYR A 64 11.61 8.17 7.36
C TYR A 64 10.80 8.08 8.67
N LEU A 65 9.64 7.43 8.71
CA LEU A 65 8.73 7.45 9.86
C LEU A 65 9.32 6.81 11.12
N ASP A 66 10.00 5.67 10.96
CA ASP A 66 10.41 4.80 12.08
C ASP A 66 11.93 4.77 12.35
N ASP A 67 12.69 5.78 11.89
CA ASP A 67 14.14 5.87 12.11
C ASP A 67 14.56 7.19 12.79
N PRO A 68 14.34 7.32 14.12
CA PRO A 68 14.60 8.55 14.87
C PRO A 68 16.10 8.92 15.02
N GLY A 69 17.01 8.25 14.32
CA GLY A 69 18.45 8.55 14.40
C GLY A 69 19.23 8.37 13.11
N ASP A 70 18.55 8.26 11.97
CA ASP A 70 19.18 8.03 10.66
C ASP A 70 20.14 6.83 10.66
N LYS A 71 19.80 5.79 11.43
CA LYS A 71 20.69 4.64 11.70
C LYS A 71 20.63 3.59 10.61
N HIS A 72 19.59 3.63 9.78
CA HIS A 72 19.32 2.63 8.78
C HIS A 72 19.19 3.28 7.41
N ALA A 73 19.75 2.60 6.40
CA ALA A 73 19.55 2.98 5.01
C ALA A 73 18.05 2.98 4.69
N LYS A 74 17.58 4.08 4.11
CA LYS A 74 16.19 4.29 3.72
C LYS A 74 16.06 3.96 2.26
N LEU A 75 15.01 3.25 1.90
CA LEU A 75 14.80 2.72 0.57
C LEU A 75 13.47 3.21 0.01
N LEU A 76 13.51 3.65 -1.25
CA LEU A 76 12.34 3.82 -2.09
C LEU A 76 12.31 2.69 -3.12
N TRP A 77 11.33 1.80 -2.96
CA TRP A 77 11.06 0.71 -3.87
C TRP A 77 10.10 1.20 -4.95
N VAL A 78 10.53 1.13 -6.20
CA VAL A 78 9.71 1.49 -7.36
C VAL A 78 9.18 0.20 -7.96
N CYS A 79 7.86 0.07 -7.97
CA CYS A 79 7.17 -1.13 -8.40
C CYS A 79 6.16 -0.82 -9.51
N GLU A 80 5.79 -1.85 -10.25
CA GLU A 80 4.68 -1.82 -11.20
C GLU A 80 3.74 -3.00 -10.95
N LEU A 81 2.44 -2.80 -11.20
CA LEU A 81 1.46 -3.89 -11.12
C LEU A 81 1.63 -4.87 -12.29
N LYS A 82 1.76 -6.15 -11.97
CA LYS A 82 1.91 -7.24 -12.96
C LYS A 82 0.63 -7.50 -13.76
N HIS A 83 -0.52 -7.17 -13.19
CA HIS A 83 -1.86 -7.40 -13.73
C HIS A 83 -2.83 -6.35 -13.21
N ASP A 84 -4.01 -6.25 -13.83
CA ASP A 84 -5.11 -5.46 -13.30
C ASP A 84 -5.44 -5.95 -11.89
N LEU A 85 -5.47 -5.04 -10.93
CA LEU A 85 -5.64 -5.34 -9.51
C LEU A 85 -7.03 -4.90 -9.05
N PRO A 86 -7.96 -5.85 -8.82
CA PRO A 86 -9.26 -5.54 -8.23
C PRO A 86 -9.10 -4.94 -6.83
N ALA A 87 -9.84 -3.87 -6.56
CA ALA A 87 -9.70 -3.12 -5.32
C ALA A 87 -11.02 -2.60 -4.76
N LEU A 88 -11.02 -2.31 -3.46
CA LEU A 88 -12.03 -1.51 -2.78
C LEU A 88 -11.46 -0.10 -2.61
N ALA A 89 -12.21 0.93 -2.98
CA ALA A 89 -11.87 2.32 -2.72
C ALA A 89 -12.66 2.84 -1.52
N GLY A 90 -11.94 3.25 -0.48
CA GLY A 90 -12.50 3.73 0.78
C GLY A 90 -11.41 3.84 1.86
N SER A 91 -11.77 4.40 3.01
CA SER A 91 -10.78 4.71 4.05
C SER A 91 -10.72 3.69 5.16
N GLN A 92 -9.53 3.14 5.43
CA GLN A 92 -9.31 2.28 6.58
C GLN A 92 -9.85 2.93 7.85
N TYR A 93 -9.56 4.21 8.09
CA TYR A 93 -10.02 4.92 9.29
C TYR A 93 -11.54 4.98 9.43
N ALA A 94 -12.30 4.96 8.33
CA ALA A 94 -13.76 4.90 8.38
C ALA A 94 -14.27 3.55 8.91
N LEU A 95 -13.42 2.52 9.01
CA LEU A 95 -13.72 1.21 9.58
C LEU A 95 -13.58 1.20 11.11
N SER A 96 -12.97 2.22 11.72
CA SER A 96 -12.65 2.23 13.16
C SER A 96 -13.88 2.02 14.07
N SER A 97 -15.05 2.52 13.70
CA SER A 97 -16.32 2.37 14.45
C SER A 97 -17.05 1.04 14.19
N THR A 98 -16.51 0.22 13.28
CA THR A 98 -17.16 -1.00 12.78
C THR A 98 -16.51 -2.27 13.33
N VAL A 99 -15.30 -2.16 13.87
CA VAL A 99 -14.52 -3.30 14.39
C VAL A 99 -14.48 -3.33 15.91
N ALA A 100 -14.57 -4.51 16.50
CA ALA A 100 -14.41 -4.71 17.94
C ALA A 100 -12.94 -4.85 18.39
N TRP A 101 -11.97 -4.40 17.58
CA TRP A 101 -10.54 -4.61 17.81
C TRP A 101 -9.89 -3.61 18.78
N GLY A 102 -10.64 -2.60 19.23
CA GLY A 102 -10.15 -1.59 20.17
C GLY A 102 -8.82 -0.97 19.71
N ALA A 103 -7.85 -0.93 20.62
CA ALA A 103 -6.52 -0.36 20.37
C ALA A 103 -5.67 -1.11 19.33
N SER A 104 -6.07 -2.31 18.90
CA SER A 104 -5.37 -3.03 17.82
C SER A 104 -5.71 -2.47 16.43
N PHE A 105 -6.71 -1.62 16.32
CA PHE A 105 -6.97 -0.86 15.11
C PHE A 105 -6.12 0.42 15.12
N PRO A 106 -5.44 0.82 14.01
CA PRO A 106 -5.57 0.29 12.65
C PRO A 106 -4.64 -0.89 12.32
N SER A 107 -3.63 -1.21 13.14
CA SER A 107 -2.53 -2.12 12.77
C SER A 107 -2.95 -3.56 12.46
N ARG A 108 -4.07 -4.03 13.01
CA ARG A 108 -4.62 -5.37 12.78
C ARG A 108 -5.24 -5.53 11.39
N PHE A 109 -5.97 -4.52 10.92
CA PHE A 109 -6.75 -4.61 9.68
C PHE A 109 -5.92 -5.04 8.45
N PRO A 110 -4.72 -4.48 8.19
CA PRO A 110 -3.95 -4.84 7.01
C PRO A 110 -3.61 -6.32 6.92
N ASN A 111 -3.45 -6.99 8.06
CA ASN A 111 -3.09 -8.41 8.11
C ASN A 111 -4.30 -9.32 7.85
N GLU A 112 -5.52 -8.85 8.07
CA GLU A 112 -6.76 -9.61 7.83
C GLU A 112 -7.44 -9.24 6.50
N PHE A 113 -7.06 -8.11 5.89
CA PHE A 113 -7.72 -7.56 4.71
C PHE A 113 -7.92 -8.58 3.58
N ALA A 114 -6.93 -9.44 3.31
CA ALA A 114 -7.00 -10.43 2.24
C ALA A 114 -8.18 -11.40 2.41
N ASP A 115 -8.52 -11.77 3.65
CA ASP A 115 -9.60 -12.70 3.95
C ASP A 115 -10.97 -12.04 3.72
N TYR A 116 -11.14 -10.79 4.17
CA TYR A 116 -12.36 -10.01 3.87
C TYR A 116 -12.51 -9.74 2.38
N ALA A 117 -11.43 -9.33 1.71
CA ALA A 117 -11.47 -8.96 0.31
C ALA A 117 -11.84 -10.15 -0.60
N ARG A 118 -11.47 -11.39 -0.23
CA ARG A 118 -11.90 -12.62 -0.92
C ARG A 118 -13.41 -12.84 -0.90
N LEU A 119 -14.09 -12.39 0.16
CA LEU A 119 -15.54 -12.54 0.32
C LEU A 119 -16.34 -11.46 -0.42
N ILE A 120 -15.68 -10.39 -0.89
CA ILE A 120 -16.32 -9.23 -1.53
C ILE A 120 -16.01 -9.17 -3.02
N ILE A 121 -14.75 -9.46 -3.38
CA ILE A 121 -14.26 -9.42 -4.76
C ILE A 121 -14.04 -10.85 -5.23
N PRO A 122 -14.86 -11.35 -6.17
CA PRO A 122 -14.76 -12.71 -6.68
C PRO A 122 -13.44 -12.93 -7.44
N GLY A 123 -13.02 -14.19 -7.51
CA GLY A 123 -11.81 -14.60 -8.23
C GLY A 123 -10.69 -15.11 -7.33
N THR A 124 -9.58 -15.48 -7.94
CA THR A 124 -8.34 -15.90 -7.27
C THR A 124 -7.28 -14.82 -7.46
N GLY A 125 -6.35 -14.72 -6.51
CA GLY A 125 -5.21 -13.79 -6.62
C GLY A 125 -5.28 -12.52 -5.74
N PRO A 126 -4.32 -11.61 -5.96
CA PRO A 126 -4.17 -10.37 -5.21
C PRO A 126 -5.36 -9.42 -5.30
N ARG A 127 -5.54 -8.62 -4.26
CA ARG A 127 -6.59 -7.59 -4.11
C ARG A 127 -6.03 -6.39 -3.39
N ALA A 128 -6.61 -5.21 -3.60
CA ALA A 128 -6.20 -3.99 -2.91
C ALA A 128 -7.30 -3.26 -2.13
N LEU A 129 -6.91 -2.53 -1.09
CA LEU A 129 -7.67 -1.41 -0.55
C LEU A 129 -6.98 -0.11 -0.99
N CYS A 130 -7.71 0.75 -1.67
CA CYS A 130 -7.28 2.07 -2.14
C CYS A 130 -7.82 3.15 -1.20
N ASP A 131 -6.95 3.66 -0.34
CA ASP A 131 -7.22 4.66 0.68
C ASP A 131 -6.65 6.04 0.27
N HIS A 132 -7.15 7.11 0.88
CA HIS A 132 -6.72 8.49 0.69
C HIS A 132 -6.61 8.89 -0.79
N PRO A 133 -7.74 8.91 -1.55
CA PRO A 133 -7.74 9.41 -2.92
C PRO A 133 -7.25 10.87 -2.93
N MET A 134 -6.30 11.16 -3.81
CA MET A 134 -5.83 12.49 -4.08
C MET A 134 -6.81 13.20 -5.03
N PRO A 135 -6.93 14.54 -4.95
CA PRO A 135 -7.60 15.30 -5.99
C PRO A 135 -6.92 15.00 -7.33
N SER A 136 -7.60 14.28 -8.21
CA SER A 136 -7.08 14.02 -9.57
C SER A 136 -7.32 15.26 -10.44
N LYS A 137 -6.54 15.38 -11.51
CA LYS A 137 -6.91 16.25 -12.64
C LYS A 137 -8.31 15.84 -13.14
N PRO A 138 -9.06 16.77 -13.76
CA PRO A 138 -10.46 16.55 -14.17
C PRO A 138 -10.68 15.39 -15.16
N ILE A 139 -9.61 14.80 -15.71
CA ILE A 139 -9.65 13.67 -16.63
C ILE A 139 -8.66 12.62 -16.14
N GLY A 140 -9.15 11.51 -15.59
CA GLY A 140 -8.34 10.37 -15.16
C GLY A 140 -8.95 9.57 -14.03
N ALA A 141 -8.43 8.37 -13.80
CA ALA A 141 -8.72 7.60 -12.61
C ALA A 141 -8.14 8.31 -11.36
N PRO A 142 -8.77 8.19 -10.18
CA PRO A 142 -8.21 8.72 -8.95
C PRO A 142 -6.82 8.12 -8.67
N ILE A 143 -5.93 8.95 -8.14
CA ILE A 143 -4.62 8.54 -7.63
C ILE A 143 -4.76 8.32 -6.13
N TYR A 144 -4.21 7.23 -5.61
CA TYR A 144 -4.31 6.89 -4.19
C TYR A 144 -2.95 7.05 -3.49
N ARG A 145 -2.94 7.76 -2.36
CA ARG A 145 -1.73 7.85 -1.52
C ARG A 145 -1.41 6.54 -0.82
N GLU A 146 -2.43 5.73 -0.58
CA GLU A 146 -2.26 4.47 0.14
C GLU A 146 -3.01 3.36 -0.57
N ILE A 147 -2.28 2.32 -0.96
CA ILE A 147 -2.81 1.11 -1.55
C ILE A 147 -2.28 -0.07 -0.74
N LEU A 148 -3.17 -0.73 0.00
CA LEU A 148 -2.86 -1.97 0.69
C LEU A 148 -3.03 -3.12 -0.28
N VAL A 149 -1.93 -3.66 -0.77
CA VAL A 149 -1.89 -4.81 -1.68
C VAL A 149 -1.78 -6.08 -0.86
N SER A 150 -2.72 -7.00 -1.02
CA SER A 150 -2.58 -8.39 -0.54
C SER A 150 -1.71 -9.20 -1.51
N ASP A 151 -0.92 -10.13 -0.97
CA ASP A 151 0.00 -10.97 -1.75
C ASP A 151 0.90 -10.16 -2.73
N PRO A 152 1.77 -9.29 -2.18
CA PRO A 152 2.58 -8.36 -2.96
C PRO A 152 3.52 -9.07 -3.94
N LEU A 153 3.98 -10.28 -3.62
CA LEU A 153 4.91 -11.03 -4.48
C LEU A 153 4.27 -11.40 -5.82
N HIS A 154 2.99 -11.74 -5.82
CA HIS A 154 2.24 -12.02 -7.04
C HIS A 154 1.75 -10.74 -7.73
N ALA A 155 1.39 -9.71 -6.97
CA ALA A 155 0.83 -8.46 -7.52
C ALA A 155 1.87 -7.52 -8.14
N LEU A 156 3.06 -7.43 -7.55
CA LEU A 156 4.03 -6.37 -7.82
C LEU A 156 5.30 -6.92 -8.47
N GLU A 157 5.83 -6.16 -9.41
CA GLU A 157 7.18 -6.28 -9.93
C GLU A 157 8.03 -5.12 -9.40
N VAL A 158 9.17 -5.42 -8.77
CA VAL A 158 10.11 -4.40 -8.30
C VAL A 158 11.03 -4.02 -9.45
N VAL A 159 10.84 -2.82 -9.99
CA VAL A 159 11.62 -2.27 -11.12
C VAL A 159 13.00 -1.82 -10.63
N THR A 160 13.02 -1.03 -9.56
CA THR A 160 14.27 -0.54 -8.96
C THR A 160 14.11 -0.28 -7.47
N ILE A 161 15.23 -0.30 -6.76
CA ILE A 161 15.34 0.14 -5.37
C ILE A 161 16.30 1.32 -5.37
N ILE A 162 15.91 2.41 -4.72
CA ILE A 162 16.72 3.62 -4.60
C ILE A 162 17.02 3.82 -3.13
N GLU A 163 18.30 3.91 -2.79
CA GLU A 163 18.70 4.38 -1.47
C GLU A 163 18.46 5.89 -1.35
N LEU A 164 17.76 6.30 -0.31
CA LEU A 164 17.41 7.67 0.00
C LEU A 164 18.48 8.24 0.92
N SER A 165 19.41 8.99 0.35
CA SER A 165 20.46 9.69 1.10
C SER A 165 20.01 11.10 1.49
N GLY A 166 20.46 11.57 2.65
CA GLY A 166 20.26 12.94 3.10
C GLY A 166 18.91 13.17 3.80
N SER A 167 18.50 14.44 3.87
CA SER A 167 17.30 14.83 4.60
C SER A 167 16.02 14.33 3.91
N LYS A 168 14.95 14.18 4.69
CA LYS A 168 13.62 13.80 4.17
C LYS A 168 13.18 14.73 3.02
N ASP A 169 13.39 16.03 3.17
CA ASP A 169 12.99 17.01 2.15
C ASP A 169 13.79 16.87 0.85
N ALA A 170 15.10 16.59 0.94
CA ALA A 170 15.92 16.32 -0.24
C ALA A 170 15.48 15.02 -0.94
N ALA A 171 15.19 13.96 -0.17
CA ALA A 171 14.68 12.70 -0.70
C ALA A 171 13.31 12.87 -1.38
N ARG A 172 12.41 13.69 -0.80
CA ARG A 172 11.11 14.04 -1.40
C ARG A 172 11.28 14.82 -2.71
N ALA A 173 12.17 15.81 -2.73
CA ALA A 173 12.45 16.59 -3.94
C ALA A 173 13.00 15.70 -5.05
N MET A 174 13.94 14.79 -4.73
CA MET A 174 14.45 13.78 -5.67
C MET A 174 13.33 12.90 -6.22
N ALA A 175 12.49 12.36 -5.34
CA ALA A 175 11.39 11.49 -5.73
C ALA A 175 10.38 12.22 -6.63
N SER A 176 10.04 13.48 -6.32
CA SER A 176 9.14 14.30 -7.11
C SER A 176 9.70 14.65 -8.49
N LEU A 177 11.00 14.91 -8.59
CA LEU A 177 11.65 15.24 -9.86
C LEU A 177 11.75 14.02 -10.77
N ARG A 178 12.10 12.86 -10.18
CA ARG A 178 12.32 11.61 -10.93
C ARG A 178 11.02 10.92 -11.31
N TYR A 179 10.00 11.04 -10.47
CA TYR A 179 8.70 10.40 -10.64
C TYR A 179 7.58 11.43 -10.47
N PRO A 180 7.36 12.31 -11.46
CA PRO A 180 6.29 13.28 -11.36
C PRO A 180 4.94 12.55 -11.31
N THR A 181 4.13 12.88 -10.31
CA THR A 181 2.72 12.44 -10.25
C THR A 181 1.98 13.09 -11.42
N ILE A 182 1.53 12.27 -12.37
CA ILE A 182 0.91 12.73 -13.63
C ILE A 182 -0.52 13.19 -13.39
#